data_AF-A0A967WIJ6-F1
#
_entry.id   AF-A0A967WIJ6-F1
#
_cell.length_a   1.000
_cell.length_b   1.000
_cell.length_c   1.000
_cell.angle_alpha   90.00
_cell.angle_beta   90.00
_cell.angle_gamma   90.00
#
_symmetry.space_group_name_H-M   'P 1'
#
loop_
_entity.id
_entity.type
_entity.pdbx_description
1 polymer ?
#
loop_
_entity_poly.entity_id
_entity_poly.type
_entity_poly.pdbx_seq_one_letter_code
_entity_poly.pdbx_strand_id
1 'polypeptide(L)'
;MTEHQALIASRKRAAHPDFVPTFSLDALRSQLPFRFPVPQGVPPSPKPRYRSEYRYLGCEDLACSTQLVNLTFFEVALRLIDFSPLRDYLAQAYYVPSAKGQVPFDPVSLFLGVCLRRELRCGWRALARLLAGEHGTGWRRRFGFREGDTPSASGLRYFFSSVGPELFEELCPLFADLLHQAGLLPERSTFPGDPPERGVSISHDIMLHTARSRMRCSQVTDTCYQSIPR
;
A
#
# COMPACT_ATOMS: atom_id res chain seq x y z
N MET A 1 -39.25 -17.28 14.02
CA MET A 1 -38.13 -16.46 14.53
C MET A 1 -36.96 -16.65 13.59
N THR A 2 -36.77 -15.71 12.66
CA THR A 2 -35.71 -15.78 11.65
C THR A 2 -34.38 -15.36 12.27
N GLU A 3 -33.41 -16.27 12.30
CA GLU A 3 -32.03 -15.99 12.66
C GLU A 3 -31.51 -14.80 11.85
N HIS A 4 -31.19 -13.70 12.52
CA HIS A 4 -30.39 -12.63 11.94
C HIS A 4 -28.98 -13.18 11.68
N GLN A 5 -28.78 -13.79 10.52
CA GLN A 5 -27.47 -14.20 10.05
C GLN A 5 -26.63 -12.92 9.92
N ALA A 6 -25.72 -12.71 10.88
CA ALA A 6 -24.91 -11.50 10.94
C ALA A 6 -24.12 -11.38 9.64
N LEU A 7 -24.46 -10.37 8.83
CA LEU A 7 -23.78 -10.11 7.57
C LEU A 7 -22.27 -9.92 7.82
N ILE A 8 -21.44 -10.60 7.02
CA ILE A 8 -19.99 -10.37 6.99
C ILE A 8 -19.72 -8.90 6.62
N ALA A 9 -18.58 -8.35 7.05
CA ALA A 9 -18.25 -6.92 6.90
C ALA A 9 -18.37 -6.41 5.45
N SER A 10 -17.97 -7.22 4.46
CA SER A 10 -18.12 -6.86 3.05
C SER A 10 -19.57 -6.67 2.62
N ARG A 11 -20.49 -7.53 3.08
CA ARG A 11 -21.93 -7.42 2.80
C ARG A 11 -22.55 -6.21 3.49
N LYS A 12 -22.11 -5.89 4.72
CA LYS A 12 -22.55 -4.67 5.44
C LYS A 12 -22.14 -3.40 4.68
N ARG A 13 -20.90 -3.34 4.20
CA ARG A 13 -20.40 -2.22 3.38
C ARG A 13 -21.15 -2.10 2.06
N ALA A 14 -21.34 -3.21 1.34
CA ALA A 14 -22.09 -3.21 0.08
C ALA A 14 -23.56 -2.78 0.24
N ALA A 15 -24.17 -3.03 1.40
CA ALA A 15 -25.53 -2.61 1.71
C ALA A 15 -25.63 -1.14 2.20
N HIS A 16 -24.51 -0.48 2.51
CA HIS A 16 -24.52 0.91 2.94
C HIS A 16 -24.76 1.82 1.72
N PRO A 17 -25.81 2.67 1.72
CA PRO A 17 -26.24 3.44 0.55
C PRO A 17 -25.12 4.23 -0.12
N ASP A 18 -24.24 4.85 0.68
CA ASP A 18 -23.19 5.73 0.16
C ASP A 18 -21.86 5.01 -0.11
N PHE A 19 -21.68 3.77 0.33
CA PHE A 19 -20.36 3.12 0.25
C PHE A 19 -20.00 2.77 -1.20
N VAL A 20 -20.90 2.11 -1.92
CA VAL A 20 -20.65 1.74 -3.32
C VAL A 20 -20.47 2.98 -4.22
N PRO A 21 -21.31 4.03 -4.14
CA PRO A 21 -21.09 5.27 -4.87
C PRO A 21 -19.73 5.91 -4.55
N THR A 22 -19.36 6.02 -3.26
CA THR A 22 -18.12 6.68 -2.82
C THR A 22 -16.86 5.95 -3.29
N PHE A 23 -16.84 4.62 -3.19
CA PHE A 23 -15.67 3.80 -3.52
C PHE A 23 -15.73 3.17 -4.91
N SER A 24 -16.70 3.58 -5.75
CA SER A 24 -16.76 3.15 -7.14
C SER A 24 -15.54 3.65 -7.92
N LEU A 25 -15.06 2.86 -8.89
CA LEU A 25 -13.95 3.27 -9.73
C LEU A 25 -14.22 4.62 -10.42
N ASP A 26 -15.47 4.84 -10.87
CA ASP A 26 -15.87 6.08 -11.52
C ASP A 26 -15.77 7.30 -10.59
N ALA A 27 -16.17 7.15 -9.31
CA ALA A 27 -16.02 8.22 -8.32
C ALA A 27 -14.55 8.52 -8.00
N LEU A 28 -13.71 7.49 -7.93
CA LEU A 28 -12.30 7.63 -7.63
C LEU A 28 -11.48 8.17 -8.81
N ARG A 29 -11.97 7.99 -10.05
CA ARG A 29 -11.20 8.23 -11.28
C ARG A 29 -10.57 9.62 -11.38
N SER A 30 -11.26 10.65 -10.90
CA SER A 30 -10.77 12.04 -10.92
C SER A 30 -9.59 12.29 -9.98
N GLN A 31 -9.38 11.42 -9.00
CA GLN A 31 -8.33 11.53 -7.98
C GLN A 31 -7.16 10.57 -8.23
N LEU A 32 -7.28 9.67 -9.21
CA LEU A 32 -6.23 8.69 -9.51
C LEU A 32 -5.10 9.31 -10.37
N PRO A 33 -3.85 8.84 -10.17
CA PRO A 33 -3.43 7.90 -9.14
C PRO A 33 -3.36 8.54 -7.75
N PHE A 34 -3.64 7.74 -6.72
CA PHE A 34 -3.29 8.13 -5.36
C PHE A 34 -1.76 8.11 -5.24
N ARG A 35 -1.16 9.28 -5.19
CA ARG A 35 0.29 9.43 -5.08
C ARG A 35 0.73 9.08 -3.66
N PHE A 36 1.61 8.10 -3.52
CA PHE A 36 2.03 7.62 -2.19
C PHE A 36 2.66 8.76 -1.36
N PRO A 37 2.16 9.06 -0.15
CA PRO A 37 2.73 10.13 0.64
C PRO A 37 4.10 9.72 1.19
N VAL A 38 5.02 10.67 1.20
CA VAL A 38 6.32 10.57 1.86
C VAL A 38 6.54 11.84 2.67
N PRO A 39 7.36 11.80 3.74
CA PRO A 39 7.72 13.00 4.49
C PRO A 39 8.20 14.14 3.59
N GLN A 40 7.94 15.38 3.99
CA GLN A 40 8.44 16.53 3.25
C GLN A 40 9.97 16.64 3.40
N GLY A 41 10.65 17.08 2.34
CA GLY A 41 12.09 17.32 2.37
C GLY A 41 12.96 16.07 2.26
N VAL A 42 12.42 14.92 1.83
CA VAL A 42 13.25 13.75 1.49
C VAL A 42 14.28 14.15 0.44
N PRO A 43 15.59 13.96 0.72
CA PRO A 43 16.63 14.25 -0.27
C PRO A 43 16.50 13.35 -1.50
N PRO A 44 16.91 13.81 -2.69
CA PRO A 44 17.00 12.95 -3.86
C PRO A 44 17.85 11.71 -3.59
N SER A 45 17.54 10.62 -4.29
CA SER A 45 18.30 9.39 -4.20
C SER A 45 19.82 9.63 -4.35
N PRO A 46 20.65 8.97 -3.51
CA PRO A 46 22.11 9.00 -3.65
C PRO A 46 22.60 8.24 -4.90
N LYS A 47 21.72 7.59 -5.67
CA LYS A 47 22.05 6.86 -6.89
C LYS A 47 21.46 7.56 -8.11
N PRO A 48 22.27 7.98 -9.09
CA PRO A 48 21.78 8.74 -10.24
C PRO A 48 21.08 7.86 -11.29
N ARG A 49 21.26 6.53 -11.22
CA ARG A 49 20.76 5.57 -12.21
C ARG A 49 20.41 4.25 -11.54
N TYR A 50 19.42 3.59 -12.13
CA TYR A 50 18.97 2.26 -11.76
C TYR A 50 18.84 1.38 -12.99
N ARG A 51 18.98 0.07 -12.80
CA ARG A 51 18.84 -0.92 -13.88
C ARG A 51 17.41 -1.45 -14.05
N SER A 52 16.58 -1.30 -13.02
CA SER A 52 15.11 -1.28 -13.16
C SER A 52 14.59 0.13 -13.02
N GLU A 53 13.38 0.39 -13.51
CA GLU A 53 12.75 1.70 -13.44
C GLU A 53 11.25 1.54 -13.20
N TYR A 54 10.83 1.65 -11.94
CA TYR A 54 9.41 1.63 -11.64
C TYR A 54 8.73 2.85 -12.28
N ARG A 55 7.62 2.60 -12.98
CA ARG A 55 6.73 3.64 -13.47
C ARG A 55 5.30 3.20 -13.22
N TYR A 56 4.48 4.11 -12.74
CA TYR A 56 3.06 3.88 -12.64
C TYR A 56 2.47 3.66 -14.04
N LEU A 57 1.74 2.57 -14.23
CA LEU A 57 1.24 2.12 -15.54
C LEU A 57 -0.24 2.46 -15.80
N GLY A 58 -0.85 3.27 -14.94
CA GLY A 58 -2.27 3.60 -15.07
C GLY A 58 -3.21 2.53 -14.50
N CYS A 59 -4.50 2.87 -14.56
CA CYS A 59 -5.62 2.10 -14.03
C CYS A 59 -6.69 1.80 -15.09
N GLU A 60 -6.39 2.03 -16.37
CA GLU A 60 -7.36 1.96 -17.47
C GLU A 60 -7.96 0.55 -17.60
N ASP A 61 -7.17 -0.49 -17.26
CA ASP A 61 -7.62 -1.88 -17.27
C ASP A 61 -8.63 -2.21 -16.14
N LEU A 62 -8.79 -1.33 -15.14
CA LEU A 62 -9.85 -1.48 -14.13
C LEU A 62 -11.26 -1.21 -14.68
N ALA A 63 -11.39 -0.48 -15.80
CA ALA A 63 -12.70 -0.20 -16.42
C ALA A 63 -13.39 -1.47 -16.95
N CYS A 64 -12.62 -2.55 -17.15
CA CYS A 64 -13.14 -3.84 -17.56
C CYS A 64 -13.57 -4.66 -16.33
N SER A 65 -14.88 -4.77 -16.09
CA SER A 65 -15.44 -5.48 -14.92
C SER A 65 -15.00 -6.94 -14.82
N THR A 66 -14.83 -7.63 -15.96
CA THR A 66 -14.35 -9.02 -15.99
C THR A 66 -12.87 -9.14 -15.62
N GLN A 67 -12.05 -8.12 -15.90
CA GLN A 67 -10.67 -8.09 -15.45
C GLN A 67 -10.59 -7.81 -13.95
N LEU A 68 -11.37 -6.84 -13.45
CA LEU A 68 -11.38 -6.43 -12.04
C LEU A 68 -11.67 -7.59 -11.08
N VAL A 69 -12.62 -8.48 -11.41
CA VAL A 69 -12.99 -9.63 -10.57
C VAL A 69 -11.85 -10.64 -10.39
N ASN A 70 -10.90 -10.69 -11.32
CA ASN A 70 -9.78 -11.64 -11.31
C ASN A 70 -8.51 -11.07 -10.68
N LEU A 71 -8.50 -9.80 -10.26
CA LEU A 71 -7.34 -9.17 -9.64
C LEU A 71 -7.29 -9.46 -8.15
N THR A 72 -6.09 -9.72 -7.64
CA THR A 72 -5.81 -9.67 -6.20
C THR A 72 -5.91 -8.23 -5.68
N PHE A 73 -6.08 -8.06 -4.36
CA PHE A 73 -6.06 -6.72 -3.76
C PHE A 73 -4.73 -5.99 -4.00
N PHE A 74 -3.61 -6.72 -4.02
CA PHE A 74 -2.32 -6.15 -4.36
C PHE A 74 -2.28 -5.65 -5.81
N GLU A 75 -2.83 -6.39 -6.77
CA GLU A 75 -2.94 -5.95 -8.15
C GLU A 75 -3.84 -4.75 -8.35
N VAL A 76 -4.94 -4.65 -7.59
CA VAL A 76 -5.77 -3.45 -7.57
C VAL A 76 -4.98 -2.28 -7.00
N ALA A 77 -4.24 -2.46 -5.90
CA ALA A 77 -3.41 -1.41 -5.32
C ALA A 77 -2.34 -0.87 -6.30
N LEU A 78 -1.70 -1.74 -7.10
CA LEU A 78 -0.74 -1.34 -8.13
C LEU A 78 -1.33 -0.48 -9.26
N ARG A 79 -2.67 -0.45 -9.37
CA ARG A 79 -3.41 0.38 -10.34
C ARG A 79 -3.95 1.64 -9.69
N LEU A 80 -4.27 1.62 -8.40
CA LEU A 80 -4.78 2.81 -7.71
C LEU A 80 -3.67 3.73 -7.20
N ILE A 81 -2.48 3.17 -6.89
CA ILE A 81 -1.43 3.88 -6.17
C ILE A 81 -0.20 4.08 -7.05
N ASP A 82 0.26 5.33 -7.16
CA ASP A 82 1.57 5.66 -7.71
C ASP A 82 2.63 5.64 -6.59
N PHE A 83 3.48 4.62 -6.61
CA PHE A 83 4.56 4.42 -5.64
C PHE A 83 5.84 5.18 -5.99
N SER A 84 5.87 5.98 -7.07
CA SER A 84 7.06 6.73 -7.50
C SER A 84 7.69 7.60 -6.39
N PRO A 85 6.93 8.27 -5.50
CA PRO A 85 7.49 9.05 -4.39
C PRO A 85 8.33 8.23 -3.41
N LEU A 86 8.06 6.92 -3.26
CA LEU A 86 8.84 6.05 -2.37
C LEU A 86 10.28 5.87 -2.84
N ARG A 87 10.61 6.21 -4.09
CA ARG A 87 11.95 5.98 -4.63
C ARG A 87 13.02 6.67 -3.80
N ASP A 88 12.89 7.97 -3.59
CA ASP A 88 13.86 8.74 -2.84
C ASP A 88 13.83 8.34 -1.36
N TYR A 89 12.64 8.10 -0.80
CA TYR A 89 12.46 7.69 0.59
C TYR A 89 13.17 6.37 0.91
N LEU A 90 12.89 5.32 0.14
CA LEU A 90 13.54 4.01 0.28
C LEU A 90 15.02 4.07 -0.08
N ALA A 91 15.42 4.94 -1.00
CA ALA A 91 16.83 5.09 -1.38
C ALA A 91 17.69 5.61 -0.22
N GLN A 92 17.16 6.49 0.64
CA GLN A 92 17.88 6.97 1.83
C GLN A 92 18.13 5.85 2.84
N ALA A 93 17.16 4.94 3.02
CA ALA A 93 17.30 3.82 3.95
C ALA A 93 18.21 2.71 3.40
N TYR A 94 18.24 2.51 2.08
CA TYR A 94 18.91 1.35 1.49
C TYR A 94 20.29 1.64 0.87
N TYR A 95 20.49 2.82 0.25
CA TYR A 95 21.72 3.10 -0.48
C TYR A 95 22.67 4.01 0.26
N VAL A 96 23.93 3.58 0.32
CA VAL A 96 25.03 4.44 0.73
C VAL A 96 25.57 5.20 -0.50
N PRO A 97 25.82 6.53 -0.39
CA PRO A 97 26.56 7.29 -1.39
C PRO A 97 27.91 6.63 -1.67
N SER A 98 28.12 6.18 -2.90
CA SER A 98 29.39 5.61 -3.33
C SER A 98 29.53 5.77 -4.84
N ALA A 99 30.66 6.31 -5.28
CA ALA A 99 31.05 6.44 -6.68
C ALA A 99 31.56 5.11 -7.28
N LYS A 100 31.90 4.13 -6.43
CA LYS A 100 32.35 2.79 -6.85
C LYS A 100 31.26 1.79 -6.55
N GLY A 101 30.36 1.55 -7.51
CA GLY A 101 29.28 0.59 -7.36
C GLY A 101 28.67 0.20 -8.68
N GLN A 102 28.20 -1.04 -8.76
CA GLN A 102 27.32 -1.50 -9.82
C GLN A 102 26.03 -0.67 -9.82
N VAL A 103 25.41 -0.48 -10.99
CA VAL A 103 24.10 0.18 -11.09
C VAL A 103 23.08 -0.69 -10.35
N PRO A 104 22.44 -0.19 -9.26
CA PRO A 104 21.51 -1.01 -8.49
C PRO A 104 20.13 -1.07 -9.17
N PHE A 105 19.24 -1.92 -8.65
CA PHE A 105 17.82 -1.86 -9.00
C PHE A 105 17.17 -0.62 -8.39
N ASP A 106 16.04 -0.17 -8.94
CA ASP A 106 15.20 0.85 -8.32
C ASP A 106 14.62 0.29 -7.00
N PRO A 107 14.73 1.02 -5.88
CA PRO A 107 14.27 0.54 -4.57
C PRO A 107 12.76 0.32 -4.52
N VAL A 108 11.96 1.04 -5.33
CA VAL A 108 10.52 0.79 -5.47
C VAL A 108 10.28 -0.56 -6.14
N SER A 109 11.04 -0.90 -7.19
CA SER A 109 10.95 -2.22 -7.83
C SER A 109 11.22 -3.35 -6.84
N LEU A 110 12.24 -3.18 -5.98
CA LEU A 110 12.58 -4.15 -4.94
C LEU A 110 11.51 -4.24 -3.86
N PHE A 111 10.98 -3.10 -3.39
CA PHE A 111 9.88 -3.03 -2.44
C PHE A 111 8.63 -3.75 -2.94
N LEU A 112 8.20 -3.48 -4.18
CA LEU A 112 7.05 -4.17 -4.76
C LEU A 112 7.30 -5.68 -4.92
N GLY A 113 8.55 -6.09 -5.20
CA GLY A 113 8.96 -7.50 -5.14
C GLY A 113 8.77 -8.12 -3.76
N VAL A 114 9.14 -7.41 -2.68
CA VAL A 114 8.89 -7.85 -1.30
C VAL A 114 7.39 -7.95 -1.00
N CYS A 115 6.59 -6.97 -1.43
CA CYS A 115 5.13 -7.02 -1.28
C CYS A 115 4.54 -8.24 -2.00
N LEU A 116 4.97 -8.51 -3.25
CA LEU A 116 4.55 -9.69 -4.00
C LEU A 116 4.92 -10.99 -3.29
N ARG A 117 6.09 -11.05 -2.67
CA ARG A 117 6.49 -12.20 -1.85
C ARG A 117 5.45 -12.52 -0.78
N ARG A 118 4.99 -11.47 -0.08
CA ARG A 118 4.02 -11.57 1.01
C ARG A 118 2.65 -11.97 0.48
N GLU A 119 2.21 -11.36 -0.62
CA GLU A 119 0.95 -11.67 -1.29
C GLU A 119 0.89 -13.15 -1.69
N LEU A 120 1.92 -13.64 -2.37
CA LEU A 120 2.02 -15.03 -2.84
C LEU A 120 2.43 -16.02 -1.75
N ARG A 121 2.76 -15.54 -0.53
CA ARG A 121 3.25 -16.34 0.60
C ARG A 121 4.41 -17.28 0.22
N CYS A 122 5.34 -16.79 -0.59
CA CYS A 122 6.39 -17.63 -1.16
C CYS A 122 7.80 -17.33 -0.60
N GLY A 123 8.74 -18.24 -0.84
CA GLY A 123 10.14 -18.05 -0.46
C GLY A 123 10.92 -17.18 -1.45
N TRP A 124 12.05 -16.61 -1.03
CA TRP A 124 12.90 -15.75 -1.86
C TRP A 124 13.35 -16.38 -3.18
N ARG A 125 13.69 -17.69 -3.17
CA ARG A 125 14.08 -18.43 -4.38
C ARG A 125 12.91 -18.59 -5.35
N ALA A 126 11.71 -18.84 -4.83
CA ALA A 126 10.51 -18.96 -5.65
C ALA A 126 10.15 -17.63 -6.31
N LEU A 127 10.21 -16.53 -5.54
CA LEU A 127 9.99 -15.18 -6.07
C LEU A 127 11.01 -14.82 -7.15
N ALA A 128 12.31 -15.02 -6.91
CA ALA A 128 13.34 -14.70 -7.90
C ALA A 128 13.15 -15.52 -9.20
N ARG A 129 12.79 -16.80 -9.09
CA ARG A 129 12.48 -17.64 -10.25
C ARG A 129 11.22 -17.16 -10.98
N LEU A 130 10.17 -16.78 -10.26
CA LEU A 130 8.95 -16.21 -10.83
C LEU A 130 9.30 -14.95 -11.63
N LEU A 131 9.99 -13.99 -11.02
CA LEU A 131 10.36 -12.74 -11.66
C LEU A 131 11.24 -12.97 -12.90
N ALA A 132 12.17 -13.94 -12.86
CA ALA A 132 13.03 -14.25 -14.01
C ALA A 132 12.33 -15.03 -15.14
N GLY A 133 11.29 -15.81 -14.83
CA GLY A 133 10.62 -16.70 -15.78
C GLY A 133 9.48 -16.05 -16.57
N GLU A 134 8.94 -16.75 -17.56
CA GLU A 134 7.87 -16.24 -18.44
C GLU A 134 6.60 -15.79 -17.70
N HIS A 135 6.19 -16.56 -16.68
CA HIS A 135 5.05 -16.24 -15.81
C HIS A 135 5.24 -14.95 -14.99
N GLY A 136 6.47 -14.44 -14.88
CA GLY A 136 6.80 -13.18 -14.22
C GLY A 136 6.63 -11.94 -15.09
N THR A 137 6.29 -12.07 -16.37
CA THR A 137 6.32 -10.93 -17.32
C THR A 137 5.44 -9.77 -16.89
N GLY A 138 4.22 -10.05 -16.41
CA GLY A 138 3.32 -9.01 -15.88
C GLY A 138 3.90 -8.28 -14.67
N TRP A 139 4.49 -9.04 -13.73
CA TRP A 139 5.15 -8.48 -12.55
C TRP A 139 6.37 -7.66 -12.90
N ARG A 140 7.25 -8.16 -13.78
CA ARG A 140 8.41 -7.41 -14.27
C ARG A 140 7.99 -6.08 -14.86
N ARG A 141 6.98 -6.08 -15.73
CA ARG A 141 6.43 -4.87 -16.35
C ARG A 141 5.93 -3.87 -15.31
N ARG A 142 5.09 -4.32 -14.36
CA ARG A 142 4.51 -3.46 -13.31
C ARG A 142 5.56 -2.94 -12.30
N PHE A 143 6.64 -3.69 -12.06
CA PHE A 143 7.69 -3.29 -11.13
C PHE A 143 8.84 -2.54 -11.81
N GLY A 144 8.90 -2.54 -13.15
CA GLY A 144 9.97 -1.90 -13.91
C GLY A 144 11.23 -2.75 -14.09
N PHE A 145 11.18 -4.06 -13.83
CA PHE A 145 12.29 -4.97 -14.12
C PHE A 145 12.38 -5.27 -15.62
N ARG A 146 13.61 -5.43 -16.13
CA ARG A 146 13.85 -5.80 -17.52
C ARG A 146 13.94 -7.32 -17.64
N GLU A 147 13.60 -7.85 -18.80
CA GLU A 147 13.83 -9.27 -19.10
C GLU A 147 15.32 -9.60 -19.03
N GLY A 148 15.66 -10.74 -18.43
CA GLY A 148 17.05 -11.14 -18.18
C GLY A 148 17.77 -10.34 -17.08
N ASP A 149 17.21 -9.22 -16.59
CA ASP A 149 17.78 -8.41 -15.52
C ASP A 149 16.80 -8.23 -14.36
N THR A 150 16.72 -9.27 -13.53
CA THR A 150 15.87 -9.34 -12.32
C THR A 150 16.72 -9.62 -11.08
N PRO A 151 16.28 -9.22 -9.89
CA PRO A 151 17.06 -9.42 -8.68
C PRO A 151 17.14 -10.90 -8.30
N SER A 152 18.31 -11.31 -7.81
CA SER A 152 18.49 -12.64 -7.24
C SER A 152 17.77 -12.77 -5.90
N ALA A 153 17.54 -14.01 -5.45
CA ALA A 153 16.95 -14.28 -4.14
C ALA A 153 17.77 -13.66 -2.98
N SER A 154 19.09 -13.60 -3.13
CA SER A 154 19.97 -12.94 -2.15
C SER A 154 19.86 -11.43 -2.22
N GLY A 155 19.74 -10.84 -3.41
CA GLY A 155 19.53 -9.39 -3.58
C GLY A 155 18.22 -8.91 -2.97
N LEU A 156 17.11 -9.61 -3.22
CA LEU A 156 15.80 -9.30 -2.61
C LEU A 156 15.83 -9.40 -1.08
N ARG A 157 16.46 -10.46 -0.56
CA ARG A 157 16.58 -10.65 0.89
C ARG A 157 17.47 -9.60 1.53
N TYR A 158 18.58 -9.26 0.88
CA TYR A 158 19.49 -8.21 1.35
C TYR A 158 18.76 -6.87 1.41
N PHE A 159 18.02 -6.48 0.37
CA PHE A 159 17.16 -5.29 0.41
C PHE A 159 16.18 -5.32 1.59
N PHE A 160 15.43 -6.42 1.75
CA PHE A 160 14.47 -6.56 2.85
C PHE A 160 15.12 -6.42 4.24
N SER A 161 16.29 -7.03 4.43
CA SER A 161 17.04 -6.94 5.68
C SER A 161 17.67 -5.57 5.91
N SER A 162 18.12 -4.89 4.85
CA SER A 162 18.73 -3.55 4.94
C SER A 162 17.72 -2.45 5.22
N VAL A 163 16.52 -2.56 4.65
CA VAL A 163 15.41 -1.65 4.91
C VAL A 163 14.95 -1.74 6.38
N GLY A 164 14.95 -2.95 6.95
CA GLY A 164 14.62 -3.17 8.35
C GLY A 164 13.13 -3.06 8.68
N PRO A 165 12.68 -3.62 9.82
CA PRO A 165 11.29 -3.57 10.24
C PRO A 165 10.79 -2.14 10.52
N GLU A 166 11.67 -1.24 11.00
CA GLU A 166 11.32 0.12 11.40
C GLU A 166 10.75 0.91 10.21
N LEU A 167 11.38 0.82 9.04
CA LEU A 167 10.87 1.49 7.84
C LEU A 167 9.52 0.90 7.39
N PHE A 168 9.31 -0.41 7.52
CA PHE A 168 8.00 -1.01 7.21
C PHE A 168 6.91 -0.54 8.18
N GLU A 169 7.25 -0.34 9.45
CA GLU A 169 6.36 0.25 10.45
C GLU A 169 6.02 1.70 10.12
N GLU A 170 7.00 2.50 9.66
CA GLU A 170 6.78 3.88 9.18
C GLU A 170 5.93 3.96 7.91
N LEU A 171 6.05 2.98 7.00
CA LEU A 171 5.22 2.93 5.78
C LEU A 171 3.74 2.66 6.08
N CYS A 172 3.41 2.01 7.20
CA CYS A 172 2.03 1.66 7.55
C CYS A 172 1.12 2.89 7.75
N PRO A 173 1.46 3.90 8.60
CA PRO A 173 0.64 5.10 8.72
C PRO A 173 0.57 5.90 7.42
N LEU A 174 1.59 5.86 6.56
CA LEU A 174 1.56 6.52 5.25
C LEU A 174 0.48 5.97 4.31
N PHE A 175 0.10 4.69 4.43
CA PHE A 175 -1.08 4.17 3.72
C PHE A 175 -2.39 4.73 4.25
N ALA A 176 -2.49 5.06 5.55
CA ALA A 176 -3.65 5.75 6.09
C ALA A 176 -3.66 7.20 5.62
N ASP A 177 -2.51 7.87 5.62
CA ASP A 177 -2.37 9.24 5.09
C ASP A 177 -2.75 9.33 3.61
N LEU A 178 -2.44 8.31 2.81
CA LEU A 178 -2.86 8.21 1.42
C LEU A 178 -4.39 8.33 1.29
N LEU A 179 -5.11 7.55 2.10
CA LEU A 179 -6.57 7.56 2.10
C LEU A 179 -7.13 8.86 2.68
N HIS A 180 -6.45 9.44 3.69
CA HIS A 180 -6.82 10.74 4.25
C HIS A 180 -6.67 11.87 3.22
N GLN A 181 -5.54 11.93 2.51
CA GLN A 181 -5.27 12.94 1.47
C GLN A 181 -6.22 12.82 0.27
N ALA A 182 -6.72 11.61 0.00
CA ALA A 182 -7.76 11.37 -1.00
C ALA A 182 -9.19 11.66 -0.48
N GLY A 183 -9.35 12.14 0.77
CA GLY A 183 -10.67 12.36 1.37
C GLY A 183 -11.49 11.08 1.53
N LEU A 184 -10.84 9.92 1.53
CA LEU A 184 -11.47 8.59 1.63
C LEU A 184 -11.50 8.07 3.07
N LEU A 185 -10.80 8.73 3.99
CA LEU A 185 -10.98 8.52 5.43
C LEU A 185 -11.95 9.56 5.99
N PRO A 186 -13.01 9.12 6.70
CA PRO A 186 -13.93 10.04 7.33
C PRO A 186 -13.19 10.83 8.43
N GLU A 187 -13.32 12.15 8.40
CA GLU A 187 -12.71 13.06 9.38
C GLU A 187 -13.62 13.30 10.61
N ARG A 188 -14.91 12.96 10.48
CA ARG A 188 -15.94 13.15 11.52
C ARG A 188 -16.79 11.89 11.66
N SER A 189 -17.29 11.66 12.88
CA SER A 189 -18.16 10.53 13.15
C SER A 189 -19.34 10.48 12.19
N THR A 190 -19.57 9.32 11.58
CA THR A 190 -20.73 9.06 10.73
C THR A 190 -21.87 8.39 11.50
N PHE A 191 -21.77 8.30 12.83
CA PHE A 191 -22.84 7.74 13.66
C PHE A 191 -23.98 8.75 13.86
N PRO A 192 -25.25 8.34 13.69
CA PRO A 192 -26.40 9.21 13.92
C PRO A 192 -26.39 9.82 15.33
N GLY A 193 -26.43 11.15 15.42
CA GLY A 193 -26.48 11.90 16.68
C GLY A 193 -25.14 12.28 17.30
N ASP A 194 -24.01 11.88 16.71
CA ASP A 194 -22.71 12.39 17.14
C ASP A 194 -22.50 13.86 16.71
N PRO A 195 -21.89 14.70 17.56
CA PRO A 195 -21.62 16.09 17.22
C PRO A 195 -20.54 16.20 16.14
N PRO A 196 -20.59 17.23 15.27
CA PRO A 196 -19.69 17.38 14.14
C PRO A 196 -18.21 17.57 14.53
N GLU A 197 -17.92 17.98 15.79
CA GLU A 197 -16.54 18.09 16.29
C GLU A 197 -15.96 16.74 16.76
N ARG A 198 -16.76 15.65 16.78
CA ARG A 198 -16.29 14.34 17.22
C ARG A 198 -15.52 13.63 16.11
N GLY A 199 -14.21 13.51 16.30
CA GLY A 199 -13.31 12.78 15.38
C GLY A 199 -13.68 11.30 15.21
N VAL A 200 -13.20 10.71 14.11
CA VAL A 200 -13.45 9.29 13.82
C VAL A 200 -12.44 8.39 14.50
N SER A 201 -12.95 7.29 15.02
CA SER A 201 -12.17 6.15 15.47
C SER A 201 -12.10 5.08 14.39
N ILE A 202 -11.09 5.16 13.53
CA ILE A 202 -10.81 4.13 12.52
C ILE A 202 -9.88 3.10 13.15
N SER A 203 -10.31 1.83 13.19
CA SER A 203 -9.42 0.71 13.55
C SER A 203 -8.57 0.27 12.36
N HIS A 204 -7.50 -0.48 12.63
CA HIS A 204 -6.52 -0.95 11.64
C HIS A 204 -7.12 -1.75 10.45
N ASP A 205 -8.35 -2.24 10.57
CA ASP A 205 -9.10 -2.96 9.52
C ASP A 205 -10.06 -2.05 8.71
N ILE A 206 -9.99 -0.72 8.89
CA ILE A 206 -10.83 0.29 8.22
C ILE A 206 -12.33 0.08 8.56
N MET A 207 -12.62 -0.60 9.67
CA MET A 207 -13.98 -0.72 10.17
C MET A 207 -14.32 0.45 11.10
N LEU A 208 -15.49 1.04 10.89
CA LEU A 208 -16.10 1.96 11.84
C LEU A 208 -16.72 1.12 12.96
N HIS A 209 -15.94 0.81 14.00
CA HIS A 209 -16.50 0.18 15.20
C HIS A 209 -17.19 1.24 16.03
N THR A 210 -18.39 0.93 16.54
CA THR A 210 -19.04 1.69 17.63
C THR A 210 -18.18 1.68 18.92
N ALA A 211 -17.09 0.92 18.94
CA ALA A 211 -16.25 0.63 20.08
C ALA A 211 -14.98 1.52 20.14
N ARG A 212 -15.15 2.83 20.31
CA ARG A 212 -14.09 3.68 20.90
C ARG A 212 -14.60 4.80 21.80
N SER A 213 -15.91 4.99 21.94
CA SER A 213 -16.47 5.92 22.93
C SER A 213 -16.65 5.31 24.33
N ARG A 214 -16.45 4.01 24.50
CA ARG A 214 -16.42 3.37 25.82
C ARG A 214 -14.99 2.96 26.11
N MET A 215 -14.40 3.55 27.14
CA MET A 215 -13.13 3.17 27.77
C MET A 215 -13.18 1.72 28.31
N ARG A 216 -13.34 0.75 27.41
CA ARG A 216 -13.53 -0.68 27.72
C ARG A 216 -12.83 -1.60 26.72
N CYS A 217 -11.95 -1.06 25.87
CA CYS A 217 -11.05 -1.94 25.13
C CYS A 217 -10.05 -2.51 26.15
N SER A 218 -10.07 -3.82 26.33
CA SER A 218 -9.21 -4.54 27.28
C SER A 218 -7.75 -4.64 26.83
N GLN A 219 -7.43 -4.10 25.64
CA GLN A 219 -6.13 -4.17 24.99
C GLN A 219 -5.50 -2.78 24.79
N VAL A 220 -6.07 -1.72 25.36
CA VAL A 220 -5.49 -0.37 25.23
C VAL A 220 -4.24 -0.26 26.08
N THR A 221 -3.18 0.28 25.46
CA THR A 221 -1.93 0.68 26.12
C THR A 221 -1.81 2.20 26.10
N ASP A 222 -0.96 2.77 26.95
CA ASP A 222 -0.75 4.23 27.03
C ASP A 222 -0.29 4.84 25.70
N THR A 223 0.44 4.07 24.89
CA THR A 223 0.87 4.46 23.54
C THR A 223 -0.28 4.70 22.57
N CYS A 224 -1.45 4.09 22.79
CA CYS A 224 -2.64 4.30 21.93
C CYS A 224 -3.23 5.71 22.05
N TYR A 225 -2.90 6.46 23.10
CA TYR A 225 -3.41 7.82 23.36
C TYR A 225 -2.39 8.91 23.00
N GLN A 226 -1.18 8.52 22.58
CA GLN A 226 -0.16 9.48 22.18
C GLN A 226 -0.52 10.07 20.83
N SER A 227 -0.25 11.37 20.68
CA SER A 227 -0.32 12.04 19.38
C SER A 227 0.62 11.34 18.40
N ILE A 228 0.14 11.08 17.18
CA ILE A 228 0.94 10.50 16.11
C ILE A 228 2.18 11.39 15.90
N PRO A 229 3.41 10.83 15.91
CA PRO A 229 4.61 11.58 15.60
C PRO A 229 4.46 12.26 14.23
N ARG A 230 4.68 13.57 14.18
CA ARG A 230 4.68 14.35 12.93
C ARG A 230 6.06 14.39 12.30
#